data_AF-M1B3X3-F1
#
_entry.id   AF-M1B3X3-F1
#
_cell.length_a   1.000
_cell.length_b   1.000
_cell.length_c   1.000
_cell.angle_alpha   90.00
_cell.angle_beta   90.00
_cell.angle_gamma   90.00
#
_symmetry.space_group_name_H-M   'P 1'
#
loop_
_entity.id
_entity.type
_entity.pdbx_description
1 polymer ?
#
loop_
_entity_poly.entity_id
_entity_poly.type
_entity_poly.pdbx_seq_one_letter_code
_entity_poly.pdbx_strand_id
1 'polypeptide(L)'
;MAISFFGLALFLFFTLDSDYTSTPVSAASEGVQITYGSAIKLMHEKTKFRLHSHDVPYGSGSGQQSVTGFPGVDDANSYWAVRSTDSSKQGDPIKSGSIIRLQHMKTRKWLHSHLHASPISGNMEVSCFGDDKESDTGDYWRLEIEGSGKTWRQDQRIRLQHIDTGGYLHSHDKKYTRIAGGQQEVCGVKEKRPDNVWLAAEGVYFPVTESK
;
A
#
# COMPACT_ATOMS: atom_id res chain seq x y z
N MET A 1 60.42 23.52 60.49
CA MET A 1 59.07 23.82 59.95
C MET A 1 59.07 23.35 58.50
N ALA A 2 58.22 22.47 57.99
CA ALA A 2 56.94 21.93 58.45
C ALA A 2 56.78 20.48 57.94
N ILE A 3 55.98 19.69 58.65
CA ILE A 3 55.57 18.31 58.37
C ILE A 3 54.31 18.36 57.49
N SER A 4 54.18 17.49 56.47
CA SER A 4 52.90 16.86 56.06
C SER A 4 53.12 15.88 54.92
N PHE A 5 53.02 14.57 55.18
CA PHE A 5 51.83 13.72 55.17
C PHE A 5 51.51 13.16 53.78
N PHE A 6 51.89 11.89 53.62
CA PHE A 6 51.72 11.01 52.46
C PHE A 6 50.26 10.58 52.36
N GLY A 7 49.56 10.97 51.28
CA GLY A 7 48.19 10.55 51.00
C GLY A 7 48.17 9.24 50.19
N LEU A 8 47.72 8.16 50.82
CA LEU A 8 47.51 6.85 50.20
C LEU A 8 46.20 6.90 49.37
N ALA A 9 46.29 6.81 48.04
CA ALA A 9 45.11 6.67 47.18
C ALA A 9 44.73 5.19 47.05
N LEU A 10 43.60 4.84 47.65
CA LEU A 10 42.97 3.51 47.62
C LEU A 10 42.35 3.29 46.23
N PHE A 11 42.92 2.37 45.43
CA PHE A 11 42.31 1.91 44.18
C PHE A 11 41.18 0.92 44.51
N LEU A 12 39.93 1.38 44.43
CA LEU A 12 38.74 0.52 44.44
C LEU A 12 38.60 -0.15 43.07
N PHE A 13 38.96 -1.43 43.01
CA PHE A 13 38.60 -2.33 41.92
C PHE A 13 37.08 -2.55 41.95
N PHE A 14 36.35 -1.93 41.02
CA PHE A 14 35.02 -2.40 40.62
C PHE A 14 35.17 -3.27 39.38
N THR A 15 35.14 -4.58 39.60
CA THR A 15 34.88 -5.58 38.57
C THR A 15 33.39 -5.48 38.19
N LEU A 16 33.10 -4.95 37.01
CA LEU A 16 31.79 -5.09 36.37
C LEU A 16 31.98 -6.04 35.20
N ASP A 17 31.70 -7.33 35.43
CA ASP A 17 31.35 -8.27 34.37
C ASP A 17 30.09 -7.72 33.68
N SER A 18 30.24 -7.32 32.43
CA SER A 18 29.13 -7.01 31.53
C SER A 18 29.14 -8.03 30.40
N ASP A 19 28.79 -9.27 30.73
CA ASP A 19 28.33 -10.24 29.76
C ASP A 19 26.90 -9.86 29.34
N TYR A 20 26.77 -8.76 28.60
CA TYR A 20 25.56 -8.44 27.84
C TYR A 20 25.85 -8.71 26.36
N THR A 21 25.95 -9.98 26.00
CA THR A 21 25.71 -10.40 24.62
C THR A 21 24.24 -10.10 24.29
N SER A 22 23.98 -8.89 23.80
CA SER A 22 22.73 -8.58 23.14
C SER A 22 22.69 -9.32 21.81
N THR A 23 22.01 -10.45 21.78
CA THR A 23 21.55 -11.02 20.51
C THR A 23 20.59 -10.01 19.89
N PRO A 24 20.83 -9.51 18.65
CA PRO A 24 19.83 -8.72 17.97
C PRO A 24 18.70 -9.67 17.58
N VAL A 25 17.67 -9.74 18.43
CA VAL A 25 16.38 -10.26 18.00
C VAL A 25 15.84 -9.21 17.04
N SER A 26 16.06 -9.43 15.75
CA SER A 26 15.32 -8.76 14.69
C SER A 26 13.87 -9.26 14.75
N ALA A 27 13.13 -8.81 15.76
CA ALA A 27 11.69 -8.77 15.70
C ALA A 27 11.37 -7.75 14.60
N ALA A 28 11.26 -8.23 13.36
CA ALA A 28 10.55 -7.48 12.33
C ALA A 28 9.22 -7.11 12.97
N SER A 29 8.98 -5.82 13.21
CA SER A 29 7.71 -5.36 13.75
C SER A 29 6.63 -5.93 12.84
N GLU A 30 5.82 -6.88 13.31
CA GLU A 30 4.71 -7.38 12.51
C GLU A 30 3.81 -6.19 12.22
N GLY A 31 3.87 -5.67 10.99
CA GLY A 31 3.16 -4.44 10.60
C GLY A 31 1.69 -4.49 10.97
N VAL A 32 1.09 -3.31 11.18
CA VAL A 32 -0.32 -3.18 11.59
C VAL A 32 -1.22 -3.94 10.62
N GLN A 33 -2.14 -4.74 11.15
CA GLN A 33 -3.06 -5.53 10.34
C GLN A 33 -4.08 -4.62 9.66
N ILE A 34 -4.29 -4.86 8.35
CA ILE A 34 -5.24 -4.10 7.55
C ILE A 34 -6.59 -4.81 7.59
N THR A 35 -7.60 -4.03 7.93
CA THR A 35 -8.98 -4.49 8.09
C THR A 35 -9.89 -3.76 7.12
N TYR A 36 -11.05 -4.37 6.81
CA TYR A 36 -12.05 -3.71 5.99
C TYR A 36 -12.50 -2.38 6.63
N GLY A 37 -12.78 -1.40 5.76
CA GLY A 37 -13.09 -0.02 6.12
C GLY A 37 -11.87 0.88 6.26
N SER A 38 -10.66 0.32 6.46
CA SER A 38 -9.43 1.12 6.63
C SER A 38 -9.15 1.98 5.40
N ALA A 39 -8.59 3.16 5.62
CA ALA A 39 -8.09 4.02 4.54
C ALA A 39 -6.58 3.83 4.40
N ILE A 40 -6.09 3.57 3.20
CA ILE A 40 -4.67 3.28 2.94
C ILE A 40 -4.17 4.13 1.78
N LYS A 41 -2.86 4.35 1.72
CA LYS A 41 -2.17 4.64 0.47
C LYS A 41 -1.52 3.36 -0.03
N LEU A 42 -1.55 3.17 -1.34
CA LEU A 42 -0.92 2.01 -1.96
C LEU A 42 0.34 2.45 -2.69
N MET A 43 1.50 2.13 -2.14
CA MET A 43 2.81 2.52 -2.68
C MET A 43 3.33 1.45 -3.64
N HIS A 44 3.67 1.86 -4.86
CA HIS A 44 4.35 1.01 -5.83
C HIS A 44 5.77 0.71 -5.36
N GLU A 45 6.12 -0.57 -5.23
CA GLU A 45 7.38 -0.99 -4.59
C GLU A 45 8.61 -0.39 -5.27
N LYS A 46 8.65 -0.40 -6.60
CA LYS A 46 9.86 -0.04 -7.35
C LYS A 46 10.08 1.46 -7.44
N THR A 47 9.02 2.23 -7.71
CA THR A 47 9.12 3.68 -7.96
C THR A 47 8.80 4.52 -6.73
N LYS A 48 8.18 3.93 -5.70
CA LYS A 48 7.68 4.61 -4.49
C LYS A 48 6.55 5.61 -4.74
N PHE A 49 5.97 5.61 -5.92
CA PHE A 49 4.79 6.43 -6.24
C PHE A 49 3.55 5.81 -5.58
N ARG A 50 2.59 6.64 -5.18
CA ARG A 50 1.34 6.19 -4.57
C ARG A 50 0.25 6.10 -5.63
N LEU A 51 -0.58 5.06 -5.54
CA LEU A 51 -1.81 4.97 -6.32
C LEU A 51 -2.67 6.20 -6.03
N HIS A 52 -3.08 6.88 -7.07
CA HIS A 52 -3.67 8.21 -7.00
C HIS A 52 -4.76 8.36 -8.05
N SER A 53 -5.77 9.18 -7.76
CA SER A 53 -6.82 9.55 -8.70
C SER A 53 -7.19 11.01 -8.49
N HIS A 54 -7.85 11.63 -9.45
CA HIS A 54 -8.26 13.04 -9.38
C HIS A 54 -9.36 13.31 -10.40
N ASP A 55 -10.01 14.47 -10.33
CA ASP A 55 -11.17 14.79 -11.18
C ASP A 55 -10.77 15.21 -12.61
N VAL A 56 -9.99 14.35 -13.28
CA VAL A 56 -9.60 14.49 -14.68
C VAL A 56 -9.84 13.14 -15.37
N PRO A 57 -10.70 13.08 -16.40
CA PRO A 57 -10.90 11.87 -17.20
C PRO A 57 -9.75 11.62 -18.17
N TYR A 58 -9.62 10.37 -18.62
CA TYR A 58 -8.79 10.07 -19.78
C TYR A 58 -9.37 10.70 -21.04
N GLY A 59 -8.51 11.18 -21.94
CA GLY A 59 -8.92 11.63 -23.29
C GLY A 59 -8.95 10.50 -24.33
N SER A 60 -8.65 9.27 -23.90
CA SER A 60 -8.57 8.06 -24.71
C SER A 60 -9.25 6.90 -23.97
N GLY A 61 -9.25 5.71 -24.59
CA GLY A 61 -9.77 4.50 -23.94
C GLY A 61 -11.24 4.66 -23.57
N SER A 62 -11.59 4.43 -22.31
CA SER A 62 -12.98 4.51 -21.85
C SER A 62 -13.51 5.93 -21.64
N GLY A 63 -12.61 6.92 -21.55
CA GLY A 63 -12.99 8.28 -21.12
C GLY A 63 -13.36 8.41 -19.63
N GLN A 64 -13.18 7.36 -18.83
CA GLN A 64 -13.43 7.39 -17.38
C GLN A 64 -12.37 8.21 -16.62
N GLN A 65 -12.59 8.42 -15.31
CA GLN A 65 -11.67 9.17 -14.44
C GLN A 65 -10.29 8.48 -14.39
N SER A 66 -9.22 9.27 -14.53
CA SER A 66 -7.87 8.75 -14.62
C SER A 66 -7.31 8.27 -13.28
N VAL A 67 -6.47 7.23 -13.34
CA VAL A 67 -5.72 6.68 -12.20
C VAL A 67 -4.24 6.72 -12.53
N THR A 68 -3.43 7.20 -11.59
CA THR A 68 -2.02 7.47 -11.82
C THR A 68 -1.17 7.04 -10.63
N GLY A 69 0.15 7.01 -10.81
CA GLY A 69 1.11 7.02 -9.72
C GLY A 69 1.49 8.47 -9.40
N PHE A 70 1.39 8.87 -8.14
CA PHE A 70 1.77 10.20 -7.67
C PHE A 70 3.05 10.15 -6.81
N PRO A 71 4.04 11.03 -7.03
CA PRO A 71 5.29 11.01 -6.28
C PRO A 71 5.17 11.56 -4.85
N GLY A 72 4.22 12.47 -4.62
CA GLY A 72 4.07 13.13 -3.33
C GLY A 72 3.61 12.16 -2.24
N VAL A 73 4.22 12.30 -1.06
CA VAL A 73 3.88 11.51 0.12
C VAL A 73 2.57 12.02 0.69
N ASP A 74 2.48 13.31 1.00
CA ASP A 74 1.35 13.92 1.70
C ASP A 74 0.29 14.48 0.74
N ASP A 75 -0.39 13.58 0.02
CA ASP A 75 -1.51 13.94 -0.86
C ASP A 75 -2.79 13.19 -0.48
N ALA A 76 -3.88 13.95 -0.32
CA ALA A 76 -5.17 13.41 0.10
C ALA A 76 -5.87 12.60 -1.00
N ASN A 77 -5.54 12.82 -2.28
CA ASN A 77 -6.08 12.02 -3.40
C ASN A 77 -5.35 10.68 -3.59
N SER A 78 -4.42 10.35 -2.68
CA SER A 78 -3.76 9.04 -2.66
C SER A 78 -4.41 8.08 -1.65
N TYR A 79 -5.48 8.49 -0.95
CA TYR A 79 -6.20 7.64 0.00
C TYR A 79 -7.30 6.81 -0.66
N TRP A 80 -7.31 5.53 -0.33
CA TRP A 80 -8.28 4.54 -0.79
C TRP A 80 -8.88 3.81 0.41
N ALA A 81 -10.21 3.76 0.49
CA ALA A 81 -10.91 2.94 1.46
C ALA A 81 -11.02 1.49 0.96
N VAL A 82 -10.61 0.54 1.79
CA VAL A 82 -10.72 -0.89 1.49
C VAL A 82 -12.12 -1.38 1.83
N ARG A 83 -12.85 -1.93 0.85
CA ARG A 83 -14.24 -2.37 1.00
C ARG A 83 -14.38 -3.86 0.66
N SER A 84 -15.29 -4.53 1.36
CA SER A 84 -15.64 -5.91 1.04
C SER A 84 -16.60 -5.99 -0.16
N THR A 85 -16.58 -7.13 -0.85
CA THR A 85 -17.59 -7.56 -1.83
C THR A 85 -18.63 -8.51 -1.22
N ASP A 86 -18.44 -8.94 0.02
CA ASP A 86 -19.29 -9.90 0.74
C ASP A 86 -19.84 -9.33 2.05
N SER A 87 -20.31 -10.19 2.96
CA SER A 87 -20.87 -9.84 4.27
C SER A 87 -19.83 -9.48 5.34
N SER A 88 -18.53 -9.43 5.01
CA SER A 88 -17.45 -9.01 5.91
C SER A 88 -17.69 -7.59 6.39
N LYS A 89 -17.42 -7.36 7.68
CA LYS A 89 -17.70 -6.11 8.38
C LYS A 89 -16.44 -5.26 8.49
N GLN A 90 -16.63 -3.98 8.76
CA GLN A 90 -15.54 -3.09 9.13
C GLN A 90 -14.79 -3.64 10.36
N GLY A 91 -13.46 -3.60 10.33
CA GLY A 91 -12.61 -4.19 11.36
C GLY A 91 -12.30 -5.67 11.16
N ASP A 92 -12.95 -6.37 10.23
CA ASP A 92 -12.59 -7.76 9.93
C ASP A 92 -11.25 -7.81 9.17
N PRO A 93 -10.37 -8.76 9.53
CA PRO A 93 -9.05 -8.90 8.90
C PRO A 93 -9.14 -9.44 7.47
N ILE A 94 -8.35 -8.86 6.56
CA ILE A 94 -8.36 -9.24 5.15
C ILE A 94 -7.34 -10.37 4.92
N LYS A 95 -7.78 -11.47 4.32
CA LYS A 95 -6.93 -12.67 4.08
C LYS A 95 -6.35 -12.65 2.67
N SER A 96 -5.24 -13.35 2.47
CA SER A 96 -4.73 -13.62 1.12
C SER A 96 -5.81 -14.36 0.31
N GLY A 97 -5.99 -13.95 -0.95
CA GLY A 97 -7.01 -14.48 -1.86
C GLY A 97 -8.39 -13.83 -1.74
N SER A 98 -8.63 -12.98 -0.73
CA SER A 98 -9.87 -12.20 -0.61
C SER A 98 -10.08 -11.29 -1.81
N ILE A 99 -11.34 -11.16 -2.24
CA ILE A 99 -11.74 -10.20 -3.28
C ILE A 99 -12.17 -8.93 -2.56
N ILE A 100 -11.56 -7.81 -2.96
CA ILE A 100 -11.78 -6.50 -2.36
C ILE A 100 -12.16 -5.49 -3.43
N ARG A 101 -12.71 -4.35 -2.98
CA ARG A 101 -12.81 -3.13 -3.77
C ARG A 101 -12.01 -2.02 -3.09
N LEU A 102 -11.44 -1.12 -3.89
CA LEU A 102 -10.76 0.08 -3.42
C LEU A 102 -11.56 1.31 -3.86
N GLN A 103 -12.06 2.07 -2.91
CA GLN A 103 -12.80 3.30 -3.19
C GLN A 103 -11.89 4.50 -3.00
N HIS A 104 -11.73 5.32 -4.04
CA HIS A 104 -10.99 6.57 -3.92
C HIS A 104 -11.73 7.51 -2.97
N MET A 105 -11.07 7.94 -1.89
CA MET A 105 -11.71 8.65 -0.78
C MET A 105 -12.35 9.96 -1.20
N LYS A 106 -11.69 10.72 -2.08
CA LYS A 106 -12.14 12.06 -2.46
C LYS A 106 -13.26 12.06 -3.48
N THR A 107 -13.17 11.22 -4.51
CA THR A 107 -14.16 11.22 -5.61
C THR A 107 -15.24 10.15 -5.44
N ARG A 108 -15.13 9.28 -4.43
CA ARG A 108 -16.05 8.17 -4.14
C ARG A 108 -16.15 7.11 -5.24
N LYS A 109 -15.29 7.18 -6.26
CA LYS A 109 -15.22 6.24 -7.37
C LYS A 109 -14.43 4.99 -7.00
N TRP A 110 -14.70 3.89 -7.68
CA TRP A 110 -14.03 2.61 -7.48
C TRP A 110 -12.81 2.48 -8.38
N LEU A 111 -11.74 1.86 -7.89
CA LEU A 111 -10.64 1.41 -8.73
C LEU A 111 -11.17 0.32 -9.67
N HIS A 112 -11.12 0.60 -10.97
CA HIS A 112 -11.79 -0.18 -11.99
C HIS A 112 -10.83 -0.59 -13.11
N SER A 113 -11.12 -1.69 -13.79
CA SER A 113 -10.41 -2.06 -15.02
C SER A 113 -11.31 -2.85 -15.97
N HIS A 114 -10.91 -2.89 -17.24
CA HIS A 114 -11.72 -3.40 -18.36
C HIS A 114 -10.84 -3.57 -19.61
N LEU A 115 -11.43 -4.01 -20.71
CA LEU A 115 -10.74 -4.26 -21.98
C LEU A 115 -10.57 -3.00 -22.84
N HIS A 116 -10.14 -1.90 -22.23
CA HIS A 116 -9.67 -0.70 -22.94
C HIS A 116 -8.14 -0.61 -22.89
N ALA A 117 -7.53 0.01 -23.90
CA ALA A 117 -6.10 0.22 -23.96
C ALA A 117 -5.67 1.38 -23.04
N SER A 118 -4.63 1.18 -22.24
CA SER A 118 -4.10 2.21 -21.35
C SER A 118 -3.41 3.34 -22.14
N PRO A 119 -3.42 4.60 -21.64
CA PRO A 119 -3.10 5.76 -22.47
C PRO A 119 -1.66 5.87 -22.99
N ILE A 120 -0.68 5.28 -22.30
CA ILE A 120 0.74 5.38 -22.69
C ILE A 120 1.28 4.04 -23.21
N SER A 121 1.02 2.95 -22.51
CA SER A 121 1.58 1.63 -22.85
C SER A 121 0.67 0.73 -23.67
N GLY A 122 -0.61 1.06 -23.81
CA GLY A 122 -1.58 0.20 -24.51
C GLY A 122 -1.86 -1.12 -23.80
N ASN A 123 -1.56 -1.22 -22.50
CA ASN A 123 -1.93 -2.34 -21.64
C ASN A 123 -3.42 -2.26 -21.28
N MET A 124 -3.90 -3.00 -20.27
CA MET A 124 -5.29 -2.85 -19.82
C MET A 124 -5.43 -1.54 -19.06
N GLU A 125 -6.41 -0.72 -19.42
CA GLU A 125 -6.69 0.54 -18.75
C GLU A 125 -7.14 0.28 -17.30
N VAL A 126 -6.61 1.08 -16.38
CA VAL A 126 -7.09 1.17 -14.99
C VAL A 126 -7.62 2.59 -14.79
N SER A 127 -8.83 2.68 -14.25
CA SER A 127 -9.61 3.92 -14.16
C SER A 127 -10.32 4.01 -12.80
N CYS A 128 -10.99 5.14 -12.57
CA CYS A 128 -11.97 5.31 -11.52
C CYS A 128 -13.38 5.34 -12.11
N PHE A 129 -14.26 4.43 -11.68
CA PHE A 129 -15.62 4.24 -12.20
C PHE A 129 -16.70 4.35 -11.11
N GLY A 130 -17.94 4.64 -11.52
CA GLY A 130 -19.12 4.62 -10.65
C GLY A 130 -19.07 5.61 -9.49
N ASP A 131 -19.73 5.23 -8.40
CA ASP A 131 -19.82 5.96 -7.13
C ASP A 131 -20.38 5.08 -5.99
N ASP A 132 -20.88 5.66 -4.90
CA ASP A 132 -21.46 4.94 -3.76
C ASP A 132 -22.67 4.04 -4.10
N LYS A 133 -23.35 4.30 -5.22
CA LYS A 133 -24.56 3.59 -5.68
C LYS A 133 -24.30 2.77 -6.93
N GLU A 134 -23.19 3.03 -7.62
CA GLU A 134 -22.82 2.35 -8.87
C GLU A 134 -21.47 1.65 -8.72
N SER A 135 -21.50 0.32 -8.80
CA SER A 135 -20.34 -0.57 -8.75
C SER A 135 -20.68 -1.88 -9.46
N ASP A 136 -19.69 -2.52 -10.07
CA ASP A 136 -19.83 -3.81 -10.76
C ASP A 136 -18.61 -4.72 -10.53
N THR A 137 -18.53 -5.84 -11.26
CA THR A 137 -17.41 -6.80 -11.13
C THR A 137 -16.09 -6.26 -11.66
N GLY A 138 -16.10 -5.21 -12.50
CA GLY A 138 -14.90 -4.52 -12.96
C GLY A 138 -14.18 -3.74 -11.85
N ASP A 139 -14.82 -3.61 -10.68
CA ASP A 139 -14.22 -3.03 -9.47
C ASP A 139 -13.51 -4.08 -8.59
N TYR A 140 -13.57 -5.37 -8.96
CA TYR A 140 -13.16 -6.46 -8.07
C TYR A 140 -11.68 -6.80 -8.25
N TRP A 141 -10.94 -6.77 -7.14
CA TRP A 141 -9.51 -7.07 -7.11
C TRP A 141 -9.22 -8.19 -6.12
N ARG A 142 -8.57 -9.28 -6.57
CA ARG A 142 -8.03 -10.30 -5.68
C ARG A 142 -6.76 -9.79 -5.03
N LEU A 143 -6.74 -9.79 -3.71
CA LEU A 143 -5.53 -9.57 -2.94
C LEU A 143 -4.64 -10.82 -2.99
N GLU A 144 -3.41 -10.67 -3.46
CA GLU A 144 -2.38 -11.69 -3.34
C GLU A 144 -1.26 -11.19 -2.44
N ILE A 145 -1.01 -11.89 -1.34
CA ILE A 145 0.12 -11.60 -0.46
C ILE A 145 1.35 -12.33 -0.97
N GLU A 146 2.45 -11.62 -1.20
CA GLU A 146 3.72 -12.25 -1.58
C GLU A 146 4.39 -12.84 -0.33
N GLY A 147 4.80 -14.11 -0.40
CA GLY A 147 5.41 -14.85 0.71
C GLY A 147 4.38 -15.68 1.51
N SER A 148 4.65 -15.87 2.80
CA SER A 148 3.88 -16.78 3.68
C SER A 148 2.79 -16.10 4.52
N GLY A 149 2.57 -14.79 4.33
CA GLY A 149 1.59 -14.03 5.08
C GLY A 149 0.15 -14.49 4.81
N LYS A 150 -0.63 -14.69 5.87
CA LYS A 150 -2.03 -15.14 5.78
C LYS A 150 -3.03 -13.99 5.73
N THR A 151 -2.71 -12.91 6.43
CA THR A 151 -3.54 -11.70 6.55
C THR A 151 -2.74 -10.48 6.11
N TRP A 152 -3.44 -9.52 5.52
CA TRP A 152 -2.83 -8.31 4.98
C TRP A 152 -2.33 -7.41 6.10
N ARG A 153 -1.06 -7.02 6.02
CA ARG A 153 -0.42 -6.08 6.95
C ARG A 153 0.18 -4.89 6.21
N GLN A 154 0.35 -3.79 6.92
CA GLN A 154 1.13 -2.65 6.48
C GLN A 154 2.55 -3.09 6.10
N ASP A 155 3.13 -2.44 5.08
CA ASP A 155 4.48 -2.71 4.55
C ASP A 155 4.70 -4.12 4.01
N GLN A 156 3.64 -4.92 3.92
CA GLN A 156 3.68 -6.22 3.27
C GLN A 156 3.62 -6.06 1.75
N ARG A 157 4.45 -6.83 1.07
CA ARG A 157 4.45 -6.94 -0.40
C ARG A 157 3.20 -7.67 -0.85
N ILE A 158 2.40 -7.02 -1.67
CA ILE A 158 1.16 -7.56 -2.20
C ILE A 158 1.03 -7.28 -3.70
N ARG A 159 0.12 -8.02 -4.35
CA ARG A 159 -0.39 -7.72 -5.68
C ARG A 159 -1.91 -7.64 -5.62
N LEU A 160 -2.47 -6.87 -6.53
CA LEU A 160 -3.91 -6.81 -6.76
C LEU A 160 -4.16 -7.31 -8.18
N GLN A 161 -4.87 -8.43 -8.31
CA GLN A 161 -5.26 -8.98 -9.61
C GLN A 161 -6.72 -8.63 -9.90
N HIS A 162 -6.96 -7.91 -10.98
CA HIS A 162 -8.31 -7.63 -11.45
C HIS A 162 -9.02 -8.93 -11.81
N ILE A 163 -10.21 -9.17 -11.26
CA ILE A 163 -10.92 -10.45 -11.41
C ILE A 163 -11.32 -10.72 -12.86
N ASP A 164 -11.94 -9.75 -13.52
CA ASP A 164 -12.55 -9.99 -14.84
C ASP A 164 -11.52 -10.13 -15.96
N THR A 165 -10.40 -9.42 -15.87
CA THR A 165 -9.35 -9.43 -16.91
C THR A 165 -8.14 -10.31 -16.59
N GLY A 166 -7.95 -10.68 -15.32
CA GLY A 166 -6.75 -11.33 -14.81
C GLY A 166 -5.50 -10.43 -14.75
N GLY A 167 -5.63 -9.13 -15.04
CA GLY A 167 -4.53 -8.18 -15.03
C GLY A 167 -4.09 -7.78 -13.62
N TYR A 168 -2.79 -7.81 -13.33
CA TYR A 168 -2.23 -7.26 -12.12
C TYR A 168 -2.13 -5.74 -12.21
N LEU A 169 -2.57 -5.03 -11.16
CA LEU A 169 -2.38 -3.60 -11.00
C LEU A 169 -0.89 -3.27 -11.08
N HIS A 170 -0.52 -2.45 -12.06
CA HIS A 170 0.86 -2.26 -12.49
C HIS A 170 1.15 -0.77 -12.63
N SER A 171 2.37 -0.37 -12.32
CA SER A 171 2.89 0.96 -12.67
C SER A 171 4.36 0.86 -13.07
N HIS A 172 4.92 1.92 -13.61
CA HIS A 172 6.25 1.93 -14.21
C HIS A 172 6.69 3.36 -14.50
N ASP A 173 7.94 3.55 -14.91
CA ASP A 173 8.49 4.87 -15.24
C ASP A 173 8.07 5.40 -16.63
N LYS A 174 6.76 5.29 -16.94
CA LYS A 174 6.13 5.98 -18.05
C LYS A 174 5.23 7.06 -17.48
N LYS A 175 5.53 8.32 -17.80
CA LYS A 175 4.90 9.49 -17.17
C LYS A 175 4.11 10.32 -18.16
N TYR A 176 3.04 10.95 -17.69
CA TYR A 176 2.34 11.98 -18.44
C TYR A 176 3.19 13.25 -18.56
N THR A 177 3.03 13.98 -19.66
CA THR A 177 3.88 15.16 -19.98
C THR A 177 3.13 16.49 -19.93
N ARG A 178 1.79 16.48 -20.03
CA ARG A 178 0.95 17.68 -20.03
C ARG A 178 0.04 17.69 -18.80
N ILE A 179 -1.22 17.27 -18.98
CA ILE A 179 -2.15 17.07 -17.87
C ILE A 179 -1.64 15.93 -17.01
N ALA A 180 -1.70 16.09 -15.68
CA ALA A 180 -1.09 15.19 -14.70
C ALA A 180 0.43 14.99 -14.92
N GLY A 181 1.12 16.01 -15.45
CA GLY A 181 2.55 15.98 -15.76
C GLY A 181 3.41 15.43 -14.62
N GLY A 182 4.30 14.49 -14.95
CA GLY A 182 5.20 13.84 -13.99
C GLY A 182 4.59 12.67 -13.21
N GLN A 183 3.27 12.48 -13.25
CA GLN A 183 2.60 11.31 -12.69
C GLN A 183 2.82 10.08 -13.59
N GLN A 184 2.90 8.90 -13.00
CA GLN A 184 3.10 7.64 -13.72
C GLN A 184 1.78 7.07 -14.22
N GLU A 185 1.80 6.41 -15.39
CA GLU A 185 0.68 5.58 -15.82
C GLU A 185 0.51 4.39 -14.87
N VAL A 186 -0.75 4.10 -14.54
CA VAL A 186 -1.18 2.87 -13.88
C VAL A 186 -2.02 2.08 -14.88
N CYS A 187 -1.75 0.77 -15.00
CA CYS A 187 -2.39 -0.11 -15.97
C CYS A 187 -2.48 -1.55 -15.43
N GLY A 188 -3.12 -2.44 -16.17
CA GLY A 188 -3.20 -3.87 -15.88
C GLY A 188 -2.26 -4.67 -16.78
N VAL A 189 -1.47 -5.57 -16.19
CA VAL A 189 -0.56 -6.48 -16.92
C VAL A 189 -0.79 -7.93 -16.47
N LYS A 190 -0.94 -8.88 -17.40
CA LYS A 190 -1.29 -10.28 -17.08
C LYS A 190 -0.20 -11.04 -16.32
N GLU A 191 1.06 -10.68 -16.50
CA GLU A 191 2.19 -11.38 -15.89
C GLU A 191 2.58 -10.77 -14.54
N LYS A 192 3.00 -11.60 -13.59
CA LYS A 192 3.66 -11.13 -12.37
C LYS A 192 5.03 -10.54 -12.72
N ARG A 193 5.26 -9.30 -12.29
CA ARG A 193 6.49 -8.53 -12.55
C ARG A 193 6.91 -7.78 -11.28
N PRO A 194 8.18 -7.34 -11.16
CA PRO A 194 8.56 -6.45 -10.08
C PRO A 194 7.72 -5.15 -10.03
N ASP A 195 7.29 -4.68 -11.20
CA ASP A 195 6.52 -3.46 -11.44
C ASP A 195 4.99 -3.59 -11.14
N ASN A 196 4.55 -4.73 -10.60
CA ASN A 196 3.21 -4.88 -10.05
C ASN A 196 3.21 -5.41 -8.60
N VAL A 197 4.26 -5.04 -7.84
CA VAL A 197 4.30 -5.20 -6.39
C VAL A 197 3.95 -3.87 -5.73
N TRP A 198 3.07 -3.94 -4.73
CA TRP A 198 2.60 -2.80 -3.96
C TRP A 198 2.76 -3.05 -2.47
N LEU A 199 2.75 -1.98 -1.69
CA LEU A 199 2.75 -2.00 -0.24
C LEU A 199 1.68 -1.03 0.24
N ALA A 200 0.88 -1.44 1.22
CA ALA A 200 0.01 -0.50 1.93
C ALA A 200 0.87 0.32 2.90
N ALA A 201 0.74 1.64 2.83
CA ALA A 201 1.51 2.61 3.61
C ALA A 201 0.59 3.75 4.08
N GLU A 202 1.05 4.47 5.11
CA GLU A 202 0.47 5.76 5.54
C GLU A 202 -1.05 5.70 5.75
N GLY A 203 -1.55 4.59 6.29
CA GLY A 203 -2.99 4.33 6.45
C GLY A 203 -3.56 4.72 7.81
N VAL A 204 -4.88 4.83 7.85
CA VAL A 204 -5.69 4.87 9.08
C VAL A 204 -6.43 3.54 9.16
N TYR A 205 -6.01 2.71 10.11
CA TYR A 205 -6.47 1.32 10.24
C TYR A 205 -7.54 1.19 11.31
N PHE A 206 -8.65 0.52 10.98
CA PHE A 206 -9.64 0.16 12.00
C PHE A 206 -9.08 -0.95 12.91
N PRO A 207 -9.41 -0.93 14.21
CA PRO A 207 -9.07 -2.02 15.11
C PRO A 207 -9.60 -3.35 14.58
N VAL A 208 -8.86 -4.42 14.85
CA VAL A 208 -9.32 -5.78 14.53
C VAL A 208 -10.49 -6.11 15.43
N THR A 209 -11.64 -6.44 14.84
CA THR A 209 -12.78 -6.95 15.60
C THR A 209 -12.49 -8.40 15.98
N GLU A 210 -12.12 -8.65 17.24
CA GLU A 210 -12.06 -10.01 17.75
C GLU A 210 -13.49 -10.56 17.86
N SER A 211 -13.81 -11.59 17.09
CA SER A 211 -15.03 -12.35 17.30
C SER A 211 -14.92 -13.08 18.64
N LYS A 212 -15.70 -12.65 19.64
CA LYS A 212 -15.96 -13.42 20.86
C LYS A 212 -16.70 -14.72 20.55
#